data_AF-A0A9J6H387-F1
#
_entry.id   AF-A0A9J6H387-F1
#
_cell.length_a   1.000
_cell.length_b   1.000
_cell.length_c   1.000
_cell.angle_alpha   90.00
_cell.angle_beta   90.00
_cell.angle_gamma   90.00
#
_symmetry.space_group_name_H-M   'P 1'
#
loop_
_entity.id
_entity.type
_entity.pdbx_description
1 polymer ?
#
loop_
_entity_poly.entity_id
_entity_poly.type
_entity_poly.pdbx_seq_one_letter_code
_entity_poly.pdbx_strand_id
1 'polypeptide(L)'
;MMIVNQRNPKALEAKRIKKTTTVVVLFDGMKVPNYVMCAVSLLHCTFYKRQTDVCYTCGGLDYRADVRPNPNKRVCRDCGIASPPEDHRCSPKCAL
;
A
#
# COMPACT_ATOMS: atom_id res chain seq x y z
N MET A 1 -7.07 4.30 -21.35
CA MET A 1 -8.00 4.26 -20.20
C MET A 1 -8.67 5.62 -20.10
N MET A 2 -9.92 5.76 -20.55
CA MET A 2 -10.63 7.06 -20.62
C MET A 2 -11.38 7.34 -19.32
N ILE A 3 -10.65 7.58 -18.22
CA ILE A 3 -11.25 8.10 -16.98
C ILE A 3 -11.39 9.62 -17.06
N VAL A 4 -10.51 10.29 -17.81
CA VAL A 4 -10.59 11.73 -18.09
C VAL A 4 -11.70 11.97 -19.11
N ASN A 5 -12.92 12.24 -18.62
CA ASN A 5 -14.06 12.64 -19.44
C ASN A 5 -14.96 13.58 -18.62
N GLN A 6 -15.87 14.29 -19.30
CA GLN A 6 -16.76 15.28 -18.66
C GLN A 6 -17.77 14.66 -17.68
N ARG A 7 -17.91 13.33 -17.64
CA ARG A 7 -18.85 12.63 -16.76
C ARG A 7 -18.23 12.28 -15.40
N ASN A 8 -16.92 12.49 -15.23
CA ASN A 8 -16.20 12.25 -13.99
C ASN A 8 -15.68 13.57 -13.41
N PRO A 9 -15.45 13.65 -12.08
CA PRO A 9 -14.65 14.71 -11.51
C PRO A 9 -13.29 14.81 -12.22
N LYS A 10 -12.77 16.02 -12.32
CA LYS A 10 -11.50 16.28 -13.02
C LYS A 10 -10.38 15.45 -12.39
N ALA A 11 -9.77 14.56 -13.16
CA ALA A 11 -8.63 13.78 -12.73
C ALA A 11 -7.33 14.55 -13.04
N LEU A 12 -6.46 14.67 -12.04
CA LEU A 12 -5.14 15.29 -12.14
C LEU A 12 -4.08 14.28 -12.59
N GLU A 13 -4.16 13.04 -12.09
CA GLU A 13 -3.21 11.98 -12.40
C GLU A 13 -3.91 10.62 -12.35
N ALA A 14 -3.44 9.65 -13.13
CA ALA A 14 -3.84 8.26 -13.01
C ALA A 14 -2.62 7.34 -13.15
N LYS A 15 -2.44 6.43 -12.19
CA LYS A 15 -1.31 5.51 -12.15
C LYS A 15 -1.76 4.08 -11.82
N ARG A 16 -1.33 3.12 -12.62
CA ARG A 16 -1.53 1.69 -12.35
C ARG A 16 -0.61 1.23 -11.22
N ILE A 17 -1.13 0.43 -10.30
CA ILE A 17 -0.32 -0.18 -9.24
C ILE A 17 0.38 -1.42 -9.81
N LYS A 18 1.70 -1.33 -9.99
CA LYS A 18 2.56 -2.45 -10.43
C LYS A 18 1.94 -3.13 -11.68
N LYS A 19 1.80 -4.46 -11.67
CA LYS A 19 1.18 -5.28 -12.73
C LYS A 19 -0.28 -5.66 -12.44
N THR A 20 -0.92 -5.01 -11.47
CA THR A 20 -2.32 -5.30 -11.11
C THR A 20 -3.29 -4.61 -12.07
N THR A 21 -4.56 -4.99 -12.01
CA THR A 21 -5.66 -4.30 -12.69
C THR A 21 -6.11 -3.02 -11.96
N THR A 22 -5.53 -2.73 -10.79
CA THR A 22 -5.87 -1.57 -9.96
C THR A 22 -5.19 -0.29 -10.45
N VAL A 23 -5.95 0.79 -10.53
CA VAL A 23 -5.47 2.12 -10.93
C VAL A 23 -5.85 3.12 -9.85
N VAL A 24 -4.86 3.88 -9.38
CA VAL A 24 -5.04 5.01 -8.47
C VAL A 24 -5.25 6.24 -9.33
N VAL A 25 -6.31 6.98 -9.02
CA VAL A 25 -6.63 8.24 -9.71
C VAL A 25 -6.63 9.35 -8.67
N LEU A 26 -5.87 10.41 -8.95
CA LEU A 26 -5.90 11.64 -8.18
C LEU A 26 -6.97 12.56 -8.79
N PHE A 27 -7.97 12.94 -8.01
CA PHE A 27 -9.00 13.88 -8.44
C PHE A 27 -8.70 15.29 -7.92
N ASP A 28 -9.14 16.29 -8.68
CA ASP A 28 -9.14 17.69 -8.30
C ASP A 28 -10.26 17.91 -7.27
N GLY A 29 -9.89 17.96 -5.99
CA GLY A 29 -10.81 18.16 -4.87
C GLY A 29 -10.56 17.23 -3.69
N MET A 30 -11.31 17.45 -2.60
CA MET A 30 -11.14 16.74 -1.33
C MET A 30 -12.03 15.50 -1.18
N LYS A 31 -12.95 15.27 -2.11
CA LYS A 31 -13.92 14.17 -2.05
C LYS A 31 -13.66 13.17 -3.17
N VAL A 32 -13.39 11.92 -2.79
CA VAL A 32 -13.34 10.82 -3.77
C VAL A 32 -14.77 10.48 -4.19
N PRO A 33 -15.07 10.42 -5.49
CA PRO A 33 -16.37 9.98 -5.96
C PRO A 33 -16.59 8.51 -5.59
N ASN A 34 -17.84 8.11 -5.33
CA ASN A 34 -18.15 6.69 -5.08
C ASN A 34 -18.01 5.84 -6.34
N TYR A 35 -18.22 6.43 -7.51
CA TYR A 35 -18.16 5.75 -8.80
C TYR A 35 -17.57 6.65 -9.88
N VAL A 36 -16.93 6.03 -10.87
CA VAL A 36 -16.43 6.70 -12.07
C VAL A 36 -16.81 5.92 -13.32
N MET A 37 -17.14 6.64 -14.39
CA MET A 37 -17.38 6.06 -15.70
C MET A 37 -16.05 5.82 -16.42
N CYS A 38 -15.77 4.57 -16.73
CA CYS A 38 -14.64 4.18 -17.59
C CYS A 38 -15.20 3.53 -18.86
N ALA A 39 -15.02 4.21 -20.00
CA ALA A 39 -15.71 3.89 -21.26
C ALA A 39 -17.24 3.84 -21.06
N VAL A 40 -17.84 2.66 -21.08
CA VAL A 40 -19.30 2.45 -20.90
C VAL A 40 -19.65 1.87 -19.52
N SER A 41 -18.66 1.57 -18.69
CA SER A 41 -18.85 0.90 -17.40
C SER A 41 -18.73 1.86 -16.22
N LEU A 42 -19.62 1.72 -15.25
CA LEU A 42 -19.54 2.40 -13.97
C LEU A 42 -18.69 1.57 -13.00
N LEU A 43 -17.57 2.11 -12.54
CA LEU A 43 -16.64 1.45 -11.63
C LEU A 43 -16.70 2.08 -10.25
N HIS A 44 -16.79 1.25 -9.21
CA HIS A 44 -16.74 1.72 -7.82
C HIS A 44 -15.34 2.19 -7.46
N CYS A 45 -15.26 3.33 -6.79
CA CYS A 45 -14.04 3.94 -6.30
C CYS A 45 -13.93 3.76 -4.79
N THR A 46 -12.75 3.34 -4.35
CA THR A 46 -12.41 3.23 -2.92
C THR A 46 -11.20 4.10 -2.63
N PHE A 47 -11.14 4.68 -1.43
CA PHE A 47 -9.95 5.40 -0.98
C PHE A 47 -8.73 4.48 -1.04
N TYR A 48 -7.70 4.94 -1.75
CA TYR A 48 -6.43 4.25 -1.77
C TYR A 48 -5.76 4.41 -0.41
N LYS A 49 -5.64 3.30 0.32
CA LYS A 49 -4.78 3.22 1.51
C LYS A 49 -3.45 2.67 1.05
N ARG A 50 -2.37 3.47 1.15
CA ARG A 50 -1.01 2.98 0.92
C ARG A 50 -0.76 1.86 1.92
N GLN A 51 -0.77 0.62 1.44
CA GLN A 51 -0.26 -0.49 2.23
C GLN A 51 1.25 -0.30 2.30
N THR A 52 1.75 -0.03 3.49
CA THR A 52 3.19 -0.05 3.72
C THR A 52 3.61 -1.52 3.71
N ASP A 53 4.20 -1.96 2.61
CA ASP A 53 4.80 -3.29 2.53
C ASP A 53 5.91 -3.35 3.58
N VAL A 54 5.67 -4.08 4.67
CA VAL A 54 6.68 -4.34 5.71
C VAL A 54 7.38 -5.66 5.39
N CYS A 55 8.70 -5.67 5.45
CA CYS A 55 9.47 -6.91 5.38
C CYS A 55 9.19 -7.77 6.63
N TYR A 56 8.52 -8.91 6.46
CA TYR A 56 8.09 -9.80 7.55
C TYR A 56 9.22 -10.34 8.44
N THR A 57 10.47 -10.32 7.97
CA THR A 57 11.60 -10.85 8.74
C THR A 57 12.39 -9.76 9.46
N CYS A 58 12.50 -8.56 8.90
CA CYS A 58 13.35 -7.49 9.46
C CYS A 58 12.58 -6.23 9.86
N GLY A 59 11.26 -6.19 9.66
CA GLY A 59 10.40 -5.06 10.03
C GLY A 59 10.64 -3.79 9.21
N GLY A 60 11.49 -3.84 8.18
CA GLY A 60 11.82 -2.68 7.35
C GLY A 60 10.64 -2.27 6.47
N LEU A 61 10.45 -0.96 6.34
CA LEU A 61 9.51 -0.35 5.40
C LEU A 61 10.21 -0.17 4.04
N ASP A 62 9.41 -0.07 2.98
CA ASP A 62 9.84 0.25 1.61
C ASP A 62 10.52 -0.86 0.79
N TYR A 63 10.66 -2.09 1.30
CA TYR A 63 11.14 -3.23 0.52
C TYR A 63 10.49 -4.56 0.91
N ARG A 64 10.36 -5.46 -0.07
CA ARG A 64 9.86 -6.83 0.16
C ARG A 64 10.94 -7.74 0.74
N ALA A 65 10.54 -8.85 1.35
CA ALA A 65 11.45 -9.77 2.01
C ALA A 65 12.50 -10.40 1.08
N ASP A 66 12.18 -10.56 -0.21
CA ASP A 66 13.02 -11.12 -1.28
C ASP A 66 14.08 -10.15 -1.83
N VAL A 67 13.89 -8.83 -1.66
CA VAL A 67 14.82 -7.79 -2.14
C VAL A 67 15.50 -7.05 -0.98
N ARG A 68 15.67 -7.75 0.16
CA ARG A 68 16.18 -7.15 1.38
C ARG A 68 17.65 -6.72 1.21
N PRO A 69 18.02 -5.48 1.60
CA PRO A 69 19.41 -5.02 1.54
C PRO A 69 20.36 -5.83 2.44
N ASN A 70 19.89 -6.31 3.60
CA ASN A 70 20.69 -7.12 4.53
C ASN A 70 19.95 -8.41 4.95
N PRO A 71 20.29 -9.58 4.38
CA PRO A 71 19.56 -10.84 4.61
C PRO A 71 19.65 -11.34 6.06
N ASN A 72 20.68 -10.94 6.80
CA ASN A 72 20.95 -11.45 8.15
C ASN A 72 20.19 -10.69 9.25
N LYS A 73 19.64 -9.51 8.93
CA LYS A 73 18.84 -8.75 9.89
C LYS A 73 17.50 -9.44 10.10
N ARG A 74 17.28 -9.99 11.30
CA ARG A 74 15.99 -10.56 11.74
C ARG A 74 15.49 -9.80 12.97
N VAL A 75 14.19 -9.62 13.10
CA VAL A 75 13.58 -8.96 14.27
C VAL A 75 12.35 -9.73 14.75
N CYS A 76 12.04 -9.66 16.04
CA CYS A 76 10.75 -10.09 16.55
C CYS A 76 9.65 -9.22 15.94
N ARG A 77 8.58 -9.85 15.45
CA ARG A 77 7.46 -9.14 14.81
C ARG A 77 6.59 -8.36 15.80
N ASP A 78 6.59 -8.78 17.06
CA ASP A 78 5.69 -8.24 18.07
C ASP A 78 6.36 -7.18 18.95
N CYS A 79 7.66 -7.33 19.23
CA CYS A 79 8.40 -6.40 20.09
C CYS A 79 9.58 -5.67 19.40
N GLY A 80 9.93 -6.05 18.17
CA GLY A 80 10.98 -5.38 17.38
C GLY A 80 12.44 -5.67 17.80
N ILE A 81 12.68 -6.54 18.79
CA ILE A 81 14.04 -6.93 19.22
C ILE A 81 14.79 -7.59 18.05
N ALA A 82 16.06 -7.20 17.84
CA ALA A 82 16.92 -7.78 16.82
C ALA A 82 17.41 -9.18 17.23
N SER A 83 17.33 -10.13 16.28
CA SER A 83 17.78 -11.52 16.41
C SER A 83 17.44 -12.14 17.78
N PRO A 84 16.14 -12.19 18.15
CA PRO A 84 15.74 -12.73 19.43
C PRO A 84 16.11 -14.23 19.52
N PRO A 85 16.55 -14.71 20.70
CA PRO A 85 16.66 -16.14 20.95
C PRO A 85 15.27 -16.81 20.89
N GLU A 86 15.22 -18.13 20.67
CA GLU A 86 13.95 -18.87 20.55
C GLU A 86 13.08 -18.72 21.82
N ASP A 87 13.71 -18.69 23.00
CA ASP A 87 13.04 -18.52 24.30
C ASP A 87 12.97 -17.06 24.78
N HIS A 88 12.94 -16.08 23.85
CA HIS A 88 12.78 -14.70 24.26
C HIS A 88 11.36 -14.45 24.80
N ARG A 89 11.27 -13.84 25.99
CA ARG A 89 10.00 -13.33 26.52
C ARG A 89 9.60 -12.07 25.76
N CYS A 90 8.70 -12.22 24.81
CA CYS A 90 8.18 -11.10 24.04
C CYS A 90 7.29 -10.19 24.90
N SER A 91 7.57 -8.89 24.87
CA SER A 91 6.67 -7.85 25.38
C SER A 91 6.20 -7.03 24.19
N PRO A 92 5.00 -7.30 23.63
CA PRO A 92 4.56 -6.68 22.40
C PRO A 92 4.45 -5.16 22.58
N LYS A 93 4.93 -4.42 21.58
CA LYS A 93 4.82 -2.96 21.55
C LYS A 93 4.19 -2.57 20.23
N CYS A 94 3.15 -1.74 20.29
CA CYS A 94 2.63 -1.10 19.09
C CYS A 94 3.75 -0.24 18.49
N ALA A 95 4.19 -0.59 17.29
CA ALA A 95 5.13 0.19 16.50
C ALA A 95 4.36 0.80 15.33
N LEU A 96 3.87 2.03 15.54
CA LEU A 96 3.32 2.94 14.53
C LEU A 96 3.68 4.36 14.94
#